data_AF-A0A183ES05-F1
#
_entry.id   AF-A0A183ES05-F1
#
_cell.length_a   1.000
_cell.length_b   1.000
_cell.length_c   1.000
_cell.angle_alpha   90.00
_cell.angle_beta   90.00
_cell.angle_gamma   90.00
#
_symmetry.space_group_name_H-M   'P 1'
#
loop_
_entity.id
_entity.type
_entity.pdbx_description
1 polymer ?
#
loop_
_entity_poly.entity_id
_entity_poly.type
_entity_poly.pdbx_seq_one_letter_code
_entity_poly.pdbx_strand_id
1 'polypeptide(L)'
;MADYLFILLQMTSLNTIHQLKLKIYQKTGQLPNDQLIYMKERLLNDSDTFEEARVDPQELIETPLTLIVQQPTDIPTEPRQLERGFADTALSHS
;
A
#
# COMPACT_ATOMS: atom_id res chain seq x y z
N MET A 1 0.33 5.45 -20.83
CA MET A 1 1.06 4.24 -20.41
C MET A 1 1.19 4.32 -18.91
N ALA A 2 0.99 3.22 -18.19
CA ALA A 2 1.34 3.18 -16.77
C ALA A 2 2.85 2.94 -16.68
N ASP A 3 3.56 3.80 -15.95
CA ASP A 3 4.99 3.62 -15.69
C ASP A 3 5.16 2.59 -14.58
N TYR A 4 5.59 1.39 -14.95
CA TYR A 4 5.86 0.31 -14.00
C TYR A 4 7.30 0.41 -13.49
N LEU A 5 7.47 0.44 -12.17
CA LEU A 5 8.79 0.36 -11.53
C LEU A 5 9.13 -1.12 -11.27
N PHE A 6 10.18 -1.62 -11.91
CA PHE A 6 10.73 -2.95 -11.62
C PHE A 6 11.83 -2.85 -10.55
N ILE A 7 11.66 -3.60 -9.46
CA ILE A 7 12.63 -3.69 -8.37
C ILE A 7 13.10 -5.15 -8.25
N LEU A 8 14.39 -5.40 -8.45
CA LEU A 8 15.01 -6.70 -8.23
C LEU A 8 15.71 -6.73 -6.87
N LEU A 9 15.34 -7.71 -6.04
CA LEU A 9 15.87 -7.91 -4.69
C LEU A 9 16.28 -9.37 -4.50
N GLN A 10 17.47 -9.58 -3.96
CA GLN A 10 17.96 -10.90 -3.57
C GLN A 10 17.51 -11.19 -2.13
N MET A 11 16.69 -12.21 -1.94
CA MET A 11 16.11 -12.64 -0.66
C MET A 11 15.98 -14.16 -0.63
N THR A 12 15.85 -14.73 0.56
CA THR A 12 15.63 -16.17 0.79
C THR A 12 14.19 -16.42 1.23
N SER A 13 13.72 -17.67 1.14
CA SER A 13 12.35 -18.06 1.54
C SER A 13 12.04 -17.76 3.02
N LEU A 14 13.07 -17.71 3.86
CA LEU A 14 12.99 -17.42 5.30
C LEU A 14 12.90 -15.92 5.61
N ASN A 15 13.07 -15.04 4.62
CA ASN A 15 12.88 -13.62 4.84
C ASN A 15 11.39 -13.28 4.97
N THR A 16 11.10 -12.33 5.85
CA THR A 16 9.73 -11.85 6.05
C THR A 16 9.33 -10.78 5.05
N ILE A 17 8.04 -10.59 4.87
CA ILE A 17 7.49 -9.49 4.07
C ILE A 17 7.91 -8.12 4.65
N HIS A 18 8.03 -8.00 5.97
CA HIS A 18 8.59 -6.79 6.57
C HIS A 18 10.04 -6.52 6.11
N GLN A 19 10.88 -7.55 6.04
CA GLN A 19 12.26 -7.42 5.54
C GLN A 19 12.30 -7.03 4.05
N LEU A 20 11.33 -7.49 3.25
CA LEU A 20 11.15 -7.03 1.87
C LEU A 20 10.85 -5.53 1.82
N LYS A 21 9.89 -5.05 2.62
CA LYS A 21 9.51 -3.64 2.69
C LYS A 21 10.67 -2.73 3.08
N LEU A 22 11.52 -3.18 4.01
CA LEU A 22 12.74 -2.46 4.39
C LEU A 22 13.71 -2.33 3.22
N LYS A 23 13.88 -3.38 2.40
CA LYS A 23 14.72 -3.32 1.19
C LYS A 23 14.14 -2.41 0.11
N ILE A 24 12.80 -2.39 -0.03
CA ILE A 24 12.11 -1.46 -0.94
C ILE A 24 12.31 -0.01 -0.46
N TYR A 25 12.19 0.25 0.84
CA TYR A 25 12.45 1.57 1.43
C TYR A 25 13.86 2.05 1.10
N GLN A 26 14.88 1.20 1.28
CA GLN A 26 16.26 1.53 0.94
C GLN A 26 16.46 1.92 -0.53
N LYS A 27 15.62 1.43 -1.45
CA LYS A 27 15.71 1.75 -2.89
C LYS A 27 14.84 2.92 -3.32
N THR A 28 13.73 3.16 -2.65
CA THR A 28 12.66 4.06 -3.13
C THR A 28 12.35 5.21 -2.19
N GLY A 29 12.78 5.14 -0.93
CA GLY A 29 12.40 6.08 0.13
C GLY A 29 10.98 5.90 0.67
N GLN A 30 10.20 4.98 0.12
CA GLN A 30 8.81 4.73 0.54
C GLN A 30 8.79 4.03 1.90
N LEU A 31 8.14 4.61 2.90
CA LEU A 31 8.13 4.06 4.26
C LEU A 31 7.46 2.69 4.28
N PRO A 32 7.96 1.71 5.07
CA PRO A 32 7.38 0.36 5.12
C PRO A 32 5.88 0.31 5.44
N ASN A 33 5.39 1.23 6.27
CA ASN A 33 3.97 1.30 6.64
C ASN A 33 3.08 1.79 5.50
N ASP A 34 3.65 2.53 4.54
CA ASP A 34 2.96 3.04 3.36
C ASP A 34 3.00 2.04 2.20
N GLN A 35 3.66 0.89 2.39
CA GLN A 35 3.78 -0.16 1.39
C GLN A 35 2.75 -1.27 1.64
N LEU A 36 1.90 -1.54 0.65
CA LEU A 36 1.07 -2.74 0.59
C LEU A 36 1.63 -3.69 -0.46
N ILE A 37 1.96 -4.91 -0.05
CA ILE A 37 2.51 -5.94 -0.93
C ILE A 37 1.43 -6.99 -1.21
N TYR A 38 1.03 -7.10 -2.46
CA TYR A 38 0.05 -8.06 -2.94
C TYR A 38 0.71 -9.16 -3.76
N MET A 39 0.26 -10.39 -3.53
CA MET A 39 0.46 -11.50 -4.44
C MET A 39 -0.89 -11.83 -5.07
N LYS A 40 -1.03 -11.58 -6.39
CA LYS A 40 -2.32 -11.62 -7.07
C LYS A 40 -3.29 -10.66 -6.34
N GLU A 41 -4.36 -11.18 -5.76
CA GLU A 41 -5.38 -10.38 -5.04
C GLU A 41 -5.21 -10.43 -3.51
N ARG A 42 -4.17 -11.11 -3.00
CA ARG A 42 -3.97 -11.31 -1.57
C ARG A 42 -2.90 -10.38 -1.01
N LEU A 43 -3.28 -9.59 -0.01
CA LEU A 43 -2.35 -8.80 0.80
C LEU A 43 -1.49 -9.75 1.65
N LEU A 44 -0.17 -9.56 1.62
CA LEU A 44 0.77 -10.34 2.40
C LEU A 44 1.00 -9.71 3.78
N ASN A 45 1.10 -10.54 4.83
CA ASN A 45 1.32 -10.06 6.19
C ASN A 45 2.80 -9.83 6.47
N ASP A 46 3.11 -8.77 7.21
CA ASP A 46 4.49 -8.38 7.54
C ASP A 46 5.27 -9.44 8.32
N SER A 47 4.59 -10.21 9.16
CA SER A 47 5.18 -11.27 9.98
C SER A 47 5.52 -12.53 9.20
N ASP A 48 4.82 -12.77 8.08
CA ASP A 48 4.97 -14.01 7.32
C ASP A 48 6.31 -13.99 6.59
N THR A 49 6.98 -15.14 6.59
CA THR A 49 8.07 -15.45 5.66
C THR A 49 7.53 -15.62 4.25
N PHE A 50 8.39 -15.54 3.23
CA PHE A 50 7.98 -15.86 1.86
C PHE A 50 7.46 -17.30 1.73
N GLU A 51 8.01 -18.24 2.49
CA GLU A 51 7.53 -19.63 2.55
C GLU A 51 6.11 -19.73 3.13
N GLU A 52 5.86 -19.11 4.30
CA GLU A 52 4.52 -19.08 4.93
C GLU A 52 3.50 -18.35 4.06
N ALA A 53 3.95 -17.27 3.41
CA ALA A 53 3.19 -16.54 2.41
C ALA A 53 3.08 -17.30 1.07
N ARG A 54 3.66 -18.51 0.91
CA ARG A 54 3.60 -19.31 -0.32
C ARG A 54 4.02 -18.55 -1.58
N VAL A 55 5.04 -17.72 -1.43
CA VAL A 55 5.65 -16.99 -2.55
C VAL A 55 6.66 -17.92 -3.22
N ASP A 56 6.30 -18.42 -4.40
CA ASP A 56 7.19 -19.24 -5.22
C ASP A 56 8.05 -18.34 -6.13
N PRO A 57 9.39 -18.39 -6.03
CA PRO A 57 10.28 -17.65 -6.91
C PRO A 57 10.05 -17.90 -8.41
N GLN A 58 9.58 -19.10 -8.78
CA GLN A 58 9.29 -19.44 -10.18
C GLN A 58 8.02 -18.73 -10.66
N GLU A 59 6.99 -18.63 -9.81
CA GLU A 59 5.75 -17.90 -10.12
C GLU A 59 5.99 -16.39 -10.24
N LEU A 60 6.97 -15.83 -9.52
CA LEU A 60 7.25 -14.39 -9.55
C LEU A 60 7.71 -13.87 -10.92
N ILE A 61 8.20 -14.75 -11.81
CA ILE A 61 8.58 -14.39 -13.19
C ILE A 61 7.35 -14.07 -14.02
N GLU A 62 6.27 -14.85 -13.85
CA GLU A 62 5.03 -14.71 -14.60
C GLU A 62 4.06 -13.74 -13.90
N THR A 63 4.05 -13.79 -12.56
CA THR A 63 3.13 -13.03 -11.70
C THR A 63 3.92 -12.30 -10.62
N PRO A 64 4.47 -11.11 -10.91
CA PRO A 64 5.25 -10.35 -9.95
C PRO A 64 4.40 -9.90 -8.76
N LEU A 65 5.06 -9.65 -7.62
CA LEU A 65 4.40 -8.99 -6.49
C LEU A 65 4.02 -7.56 -6.88
N THR A 66 2.82 -7.16 -6.49
CA THR A 66 2.32 -5.80 -6.69
C THR A 66 2.60 -4.97 -5.45
N LEU A 67 3.33 -3.87 -5.62
CA LEU A 67 3.53 -2.84 -4.60
C LEU A 67 2.52 -1.71 -4.84
N ILE A 68 1.68 -1.44 -3.84
CA ILE A 68 0.86 -0.24 -3.79
C ILE A 68 1.44 0.67 -2.72
N VAL A 69 1.75 1.92 -3.09
CA VAL A 69 2.23 2.94 -2.16
C VAL A 69 1.07 3.85 -1.77
N GLN A 70 0.86 4.00 -0.46
CA GLN A 70 -0.08 4.96 0.06
C GLN A 70 0.63 6.31 0.20
N GLN A 71 0.11 7.33 -0.46
CA GLN A 71 0.54 8.69 -0.19
C GLN A 71 -0.32 9.22 0.97
N PRO A 72 0.27 9.95 1.92
CA PRO A 72 -0.53 10.67 2.90
C PRO A 72 -1.52 11.54 2.13
N THR A 73 -2.81 11.28 2.31
CA THR A 73 -3.83 12.17 1.79
C THR A 73 -3.70 13.45 2.60
N ASP A 74 -3.38 14.57 1.96
CA ASP A 74 -3.56 15.88 2.57
C ASP A 74 -5.05 16.03 2.86
N ILE A 75 -5.49 15.54 4.02
CA ILE A 75 -6.83 15.83 4.54
C ILE A 75 -6.76 17.32 4.84
N PRO A 76 -7.53 18.18 4.15
CA PRO A 76 -7.56 19.59 4.48
C PRO A 76 -7.93 19.70 5.97
N THR A 77 -7.00 20.24 6.77
CA THR A 77 -7.20 20.51 8.20
C THR A 77 -8.26 21.59 8.42
N GLU A 78 -8.74 22.21 7.34
CA GLU A 78 -9.86 23.12 7.39
C GLU A 78 -11.16 22.33 7.57
N PRO A 79 -11.96 22.63 8.60
CA PRO A 79 -13.31 22.08 8.69
C PRO A 79 -14.04 22.44 7.40
N ARG A 80 -14.61 21.44 6.72
CA ARG A 80 -15.46 21.66 5.54
C ARG A 80 -16.43 22.78 5.87
N GLN A 81 -16.28 23.93 5.23
CA GLN A 81 -17.21 25.03 5.44
C GLN A 81 -18.59 24.50 5.06
N LEU A 82 -19.52 24.58 6.00
CA LEU A 82 -20.90 24.18 5.77
C LEU A 82 -21.40 25.02 4.59
N GLU A 83 -21.62 24.39 3.43
CA GLU A 83 -22.13 25.12 2.26
C GLU A 83 -23.46 25.77 2.67
N ARG A 84 -23.64 27.05 2.33
CA ARG A 84 -24.79 27.86 2.83
C ARG A 84 -26.15 27.20 2.58
N GLY A 85 -26.26 26.31 1.60
CA GLY A 85 -27.48 25.56 1.30
C GLY A 85 -27.91 24.53 2.37
N PHE A 86 -27.05 24.19 3.34
CA PHE A 86 -27.42 23.31 4.46
C PHE A 86 -28.03 24.06 5.64
N ALA A 87 -27.83 25.38 5.74
CA ALA A 87 -28.35 26.18 6.84
C ALA A 87 -29.88 26.38 6.75
N ASP A 88 -30.41 26.47 5.53
CA ASP A 88 -31.80 26.84 5.30
C ASP A 88 -32.80 25.70 5.60
N THR A 89 -32.36 24.44 5.57
CA THR A 89 -33.25 23.29 5.78
C THR A 89 -33.52 22.99 7.27
N ALA A 90 -32.66 23.47 8.19
CA ALA A 90 -32.75 23.11 9.60
C ALA A 90 -33.69 24.01 10.45
N LEU A 91 -34.15 25.14 9.93
CA LEU A 91 -34.96 26.12 10.68
C LEU A 91 -36.44 26.13 10.31
N SER A 92 -36.90 25.23 9.43
CA SER A 92 -38.32 25.11 9.08
C SER A 92 -39.05 24.12 9.99
N HIS A 93 -39.07 24.37 11.30
CA HIS A 93 -40.06 23.76 12.19
C HIS A 93 -40.44 24.73 13.29
N SER A 94 -41.59 25.38 13.10
CA SER A 94 -42.34 26.15 14.10
C SER A 94 -43.80 25.75 13.98
#